data_AF-A0A934YU46-F1
#
_entry.id   AF-A0A934YU46-F1
#
_cell.length_a   1.000
_cell.length_b   1.000
_cell.length_c   1.000
_cell.angle_alpha   90.00
_cell.angle_beta   90.00
_cell.angle_gamma   90.00
#
_symmetry.space_group_name_H-M   'P 1'
#
loop_
_entity.id
_entity.type
_entity.pdbx_description
1 polymer ?
#
loop_
_entity_poly.entity_id
_entity_poly.type
_entity_poly.pdbx_seq_one_letter_code
_entity_poly.pdbx_strand_id
1 'polypeptide(L)'
;MTQPMMTPTLPSVFSPLAKALLDSFNEGVIVFDKDGRILYLNASGRDSLAEAGLDPAGEKDDLLPELAGMGGRLAPIRVGSLELGEAIFLPRREGPTTLAEREKDAIVRSLEAHNWRLAETAKTLGISRTTLWRRLRAYGLHRDGRTKWDQAS
;
A
#
# COMPACT_ATOMS: atom_id res chain seq x y z
N MET A 1 -28.09 17.39 22.58
CA MET A 1 -28.25 15.94 22.37
C MET A 1 -27.74 15.64 20.97
N THR A 2 -26.47 15.25 20.87
CA THR A 2 -25.80 15.02 19.58
C THR A 2 -26.30 13.70 19.02
N GLN A 3 -27.09 13.75 17.96
CA GLN A 3 -27.53 12.56 17.24
C GLN A 3 -26.29 11.82 16.70
N PRO A 4 -26.15 10.50 16.92
CA PRO A 4 -25.09 9.74 16.27
C PRO A 4 -25.36 9.69 14.76
N MET A 5 -24.36 10.10 14.01
CA MET A 5 -24.36 10.10 12.55
C MET A 5 -24.63 8.67 12.08
N MET A 6 -25.75 8.45 11.39
CA MET A 6 -26.04 7.19 10.71
C MET A 6 -24.97 7.00 9.64
N THR A 7 -24.00 6.16 9.94
CA THR A 7 -23.14 5.58 8.92
C THR A 7 -24.05 4.85 7.93
N PRO A 8 -23.90 5.04 6.62
CA PRO A 8 -24.68 4.28 5.66
C PRO A 8 -24.36 2.81 5.89
N THR A 9 -25.33 2.07 6.41
CA THR A 9 -25.27 0.61 6.48
C THR A 9 -25.13 0.13 5.05
N LEU A 10 -23.95 -0.36 4.70
CA LEU A 10 -23.79 -1.20 3.53
C LEU A 10 -24.93 -2.23 3.56
N PRO A 11 -25.56 -2.53 2.42
CA PRO A 11 -26.58 -3.55 2.37
C PRO A 11 -26.03 -4.82 3.04
N SER A 12 -26.90 -5.56 3.71
CA SER A 12 -26.64 -6.73 4.56
C SER A 12 -25.97 -7.93 3.86
N VAL A 13 -25.34 -7.70 2.70
CA VAL A 13 -24.77 -8.64 1.73
C VAL A 13 -23.37 -9.09 2.11
N PHE A 14 -22.64 -8.32 2.89
CA PHE A 14 -21.35 -8.76 3.44
C PHE A 14 -21.52 -9.10 4.91
N SER A 15 -21.54 -10.39 5.22
CA SER A 15 -21.50 -10.87 6.61
C SER A 15 -20.30 -10.25 7.35
N PRO A 16 -20.39 -10.03 8.66
CA PRO A 16 -19.27 -9.47 9.45
C PRO A 16 -17.97 -10.27 9.28
N LEU A 17 -18.07 -11.59 9.05
CA LEU A 17 -16.94 -12.44 8.70
C LEU A 17 -16.30 -12.06 7.36
N ALA A 18 -17.10 -11.83 6.31
CA ALA A 18 -16.59 -11.41 5.01
C ALA A 18 -15.89 -10.05 5.10
N LYS A 19 -16.45 -9.11 5.88
CA LYS A 19 -15.80 -7.82 6.14
C LYS A 19 -14.44 -7.99 6.83
N ALA A 20 -14.34 -8.86 7.83
CA ALA A 20 -13.09 -9.12 8.53
C ALA A 20 -12.03 -9.76 7.62
N LEU A 21 -12.45 -10.68 6.74
CA LEU A 21 -11.55 -11.25 5.72
C LEU A 21 -11.07 -10.19 4.73
N LEU A 22 -11.97 -9.32 4.27
CA LEU A 22 -11.62 -8.22 3.35
C LEU A 22 -10.65 -7.21 3.97
N ASP A 23 -10.83 -6.92 5.26
CA ASP A 23 -9.93 -6.04 6.02
C ASP A 23 -8.56 -6.68 6.28
N SER A 24 -8.52 -8.02 6.38
CA SER A 24 -7.28 -8.78 6.55
C SER A 24 -6.46 -8.88 5.26
N PHE A 25 -7.04 -8.58 4.08
CA PHE A 25 -6.29 -8.59 2.83
C PHE A 25 -5.34 -7.40 2.73
N ASN A 26 -4.11 -7.71 2.32
CA ASN A 26 -3.09 -6.70 2.07
C ASN A 26 -3.30 -5.93 0.75
N GLU A 27 -4.12 -6.46 -0.15
CA GLU A 27 -4.55 -5.80 -1.39
C GLU A 27 -5.64 -4.76 -1.09
N GLY A 28 -5.67 -3.68 -1.86
CA GLY A 28 -6.70 -2.66 -1.72
C GLY A 28 -8.00 -3.15 -2.31
N VAL A 29 -9.07 -3.22 -1.51
CA VAL A 29 -10.40 -3.63 -1.99
C VAL A 29 -11.33 -2.44 -1.90
N ILE A 30 -11.92 -2.09 -3.04
CA ILE A 30 -12.92 -1.03 -3.18
C ILE A 30 -14.16 -1.66 -3.80
N VAL A 31 -15.33 -1.45 -3.21
CA VAL A 31 -16.60 -1.92 -3.77
C VAL A 31 -17.43 -0.71 -4.12
N PHE A 32 -17.99 -0.70 -5.31
CA PHE A 32 -18.91 0.31 -5.82
C PHE A 32 -20.32 -0.26 -5.95
N ASP A 33 -21.32 0.55 -5.66
CA ASP A 33 -22.73 0.27 -5.98
C ASP A 33 -23.00 0.52 -7.47
N LYS A 34 -24.21 0.18 -7.97
CA LYS A 34 -24.61 0.42 -9.37
C LYS A 34 -24.59 1.90 -9.78
N ASP A 35 -24.73 2.80 -8.81
CA ASP A 35 -24.66 4.24 -9.00
C ASP A 35 -23.20 4.78 -8.97
N GLY A 36 -22.19 3.89 -8.96
CA GLY A 36 -20.78 4.27 -9.01
C GLY A 36 -20.23 4.87 -7.71
N ARG A 37 -20.94 4.73 -6.59
CA ARG A 37 -20.51 5.21 -5.27
C ARG A 37 -19.77 4.13 -4.50
N ILE A 38 -18.73 4.49 -3.76
CA ILE A 38 -18.00 3.54 -2.90
C ILE A 38 -18.93 3.04 -1.78
N LEU A 39 -19.24 1.75 -1.87
CA LEU A 39 -19.96 0.98 -0.87
C LEU A 39 -19.02 0.52 0.25
N TYR A 40 -17.83 0.01 -0.11
CA TYR A 40 -16.85 -0.53 0.83
C TYR A 40 -15.42 -0.16 0.43
N LEU A 41 -14.57 0.01 1.44
CA LEU A 41 -13.15 0.30 1.28
C LEU A 41 -12.40 -0.31 2.47
N ASN A 42 -11.45 -1.21 2.22
CA ASN A 42 -10.55 -1.71 3.27
C ASN A 42 -9.42 -0.70 3.57
N ALA A 43 -8.63 -0.97 4.61
CA ALA A 43 -7.52 -0.10 5.00
C ALA A 43 -6.52 0.14 3.86
N SER A 44 -6.10 -0.93 3.18
CA SER A 44 -5.16 -0.89 2.06
C SER A 44 -5.70 -0.09 0.86
N GLY A 45 -7.00 -0.19 0.58
CA GLY A 45 -7.64 0.57 -0.48
C GLY A 45 -7.70 2.06 -0.16
N ARG A 46 -7.92 2.41 1.11
CA ARG A 46 -7.92 3.81 1.56
C ARG A 46 -6.54 4.45 1.44
N ASP A 47 -5.51 3.71 1.81
CA ASP A 47 -4.11 4.12 1.63
C ASP A 47 -3.79 4.32 0.14
N SER A 48 -4.15 3.36 -0.70
CA SER A 48 -3.93 3.45 -2.15
C SER A 48 -4.65 4.65 -2.78
N LEU A 49 -5.87 4.96 -2.33
CA LEU A 49 -6.63 6.12 -2.79
C LEU A 49 -5.98 7.43 -2.37
N ALA A 50 -5.52 7.51 -1.11
CA ALA A 50 -4.83 8.67 -0.58
C ALA A 50 -3.48 8.93 -1.28
N GLU A 51 -2.71 7.87 -1.54
CA GLU A 51 -1.44 7.93 -2.27
C GLU A 51 -1.64 8.39 -3.73
N ALA A 52 -2.76 8.00 -4.34
CA ALA A 52 -3.15 8.48 -5.67
C ALA A 52 -3.74 9.90 -5.65
N GLY A 53 -3.96 10.51 -4.47
CA GLY A 53 -4.61 11.81 -4.35
C GLY A 53 -6.09 11.81 -4.74
N LEU A 54 -6.72 10.65 -4.72
CA LEU A 54 -8.10 10.42 -5.14
C LEU A 54 -9.08 10.60 -3.97
N ASP A 55 -10.23 11.21 -4.24
CA ASP A 55 -11.26 11.43 -3.22
C ASP A 55 -12.16 10.19 -3.06
N PRO A 56 -12.35 9.67 -1.83
CA PRO A 56 -13.20 8.50 -1.56
C PRO A 56 -14.70 8.76 -1.73
N ALA A 57 -15.14 10.02 -1.83
CA ALA A 57 -16.50 10.38 -2.21
C ALA A 57 -16.64 10.63 -3.72
N GLY A 58 -15.55 10.50 -4.49
CA GLY A 58 -15.55 10.58 -5.94
C GLY A 58 -16.41 9.49 -6.60
N GLU A 59 -16.86 9.78 -7.82
CA GLU A 59 -17.62 8.83 -8.63
C GLU A 59 -16.68 7.81 -9.29
N LYS A 60 -17.17 6.59 -9.50
CA LYS A 60 -16.44 5.49 -10.12
C LYS A 60 -15.74 5.88 -11.42
N ASP A 61 -16.35 6.72 -12.26
CA ASP A 61 -15.82 7.08 -13.58
C ASP A 61 -14.53 7.90 -13.50
N ASP A 62 -14.41 8.77 -12.49
CA ASP A 62 -13.20 9.57 -12.22
C ASP A 62 -12.10 8.71 -11.59
N LEU A 63 -12.49 7.78 -10.73
CA LEU A 63 -11.56 6.88 -10.04
C LEU A 63 -11.03 5.78 -10.96
N LEU A 64 -11.87 5.25 -11.87
CA LEU A 64 -11.53 4.12 -12.72
C LEU A 64 -10.20 4.24 -13.49
N PRO A 65 -9.91 5.35 -14.21
CA PRO A 65 -8.68 5.47 -14.98
C PRO A 65 -7.43 5.40 -14.09
N GLU A 66 -7.46 6.06 -12.94
CA GLU A 66 -6.34 6.07 -11.99
C GLU A 66 -6.17 4.70 -11.31
N LEU A 67 -7.28 4.10 -10.88
CA LEU A 67 -7.30 2.76 -10.28
C LEU A 67 -6.82 1.70 -11.28
N ALA A 68 -7.22 1.80 -12.56
CA ALA A 68 -6.75 0.92 -13.63
C ALA A 68 -5.25 1.16 -13.93
N GLY A 69 -4.78 2.41 -13.92
CA GLY A 69 -3.36 2.77 -14.03
C GLY A 69 -2.49 2.18 -12.91
N MET A 70 -3.08 1.96 -11.73
CA MET A 70 -2.43 1.25 -10.61
C MET A 70 -2.47 -0.27 -10.74
N GLY A 71 -3.02 -0.82 -11.83
CA GLY A 71 -3.19 -2.26 -12.03
C GLY A 71 -4.44 -2.84 -11.36
N GLY A 72 -5.38 -1.98 -10.97
CA GLY A 72 -6.65 -2.36 -10.37
C GLY A 72 -7.46 -3.26 -11.29
N ARG A 73 -7.94 -4.38 -10.76
CA ARG A 73 -8.79 -5.33 -11.49
C ARG A 73 -10.24 -5.15 -11.10
N LEU A 74 -11.07 -4.91 -12.10
CA LEU A 74 -12.52 -4.85 -11.97
C LEU A 74 -13.11 -6.27 -11.91
N ALA A 75 -13.96 -6.52 -10.94
CA ALA A 75 -14.71 -7.75 -10.78
C ALA A 75 -16.18 -7.42 -10.46
N PRO A 76 -17.15 -7.82 -11.29
CA PRO A 76 -18.55 -7.61 -11.00
C PRO A 76 -18.98 -8.44 -9.78
N ILE A 77 -19.70 -7.83 -8.86
CA ILE A 77 -20.25 -8.52 -7.69
C ILE A 77 -21.68 -8.93 -7.99
N ARG A 78 -21.89 -10.24 -8.06
CA ARG A 78 -23.20 -10.86 -8.30
C ARG A 78 -23.57 -11.77 -7.14
N VAL A 79 -24.79 -11.63 -6.65
CA VAL A 79 -25.37 -12.52 -5.64
C VAL A 79 -26.59 -13.19 -6.26
N GLY A 80 -26.42 -14.42 -6.75
CA GLY A 80 -27.45 -15.11 -7.54
C GLY A 80 -27.74 -14.34 -8.83
N SER A 81 -29.00 -13.93 -9.01
CA SER A 81 -29.45 -13.10 -10.15
C SER A 81 -29.33 -11.59 -9.90
N LEU A 82 -28.91 -11.17 -8.71
CA LEU A 82 -28.85 -9.76 -8.33
C LEU A 82 -27.45 -9.20 -8.61
N GLU A 83 -27.38 -8.19 -9.46
CA GLU A 83 -26.17 -7.39 -9.70
C GLU A 83 -26.05 -6.33 -8.61
N LEU A 84 -25.02 -6.47 -7.77
CA LEU A 84 -24.83 -5.65 -6.58
C LEU A 84 -23.91 -4.45 -6.84
N GLY A 85 -23.14 -4.50 -7.93
CA GLY A 85 -22.19 -3.48 -8.32
C GLY A 85 -20.84 -4.08 -8.73
N GLU A 86 -19.76 -3.35 -8.52
CA GLU A 86 -18.43 -3.70 -9.01
C GLU A 86 -17.38 -3.57 -7.91
N ALA A 87 -16.54 -4.59 -7.73
CA ALA A 87 -15.34 -4.53 -6.92
C ALA A 87 -14.15 -4.13 -7.78
N ILE A 88 -13.26 -3.32 -7.23
CA ILE A 88 -11.91 -3.09 -7.71
C ILE A 88 -10.93 -3.66 -6.69
N PHE A 89 -10.10 -4.56 -7.18
CA PHE A 89 -8.96 -5.10 -6.43
C PHE A 89 -7.69 -4.41 -6.91
N LEU A 90 -7.14 -3.57 -6.05
CA LEU A 90 -5.87 -2.92 -6.25
C LEU A 90 -4.77 -3.89 -5.79
N PRO A 91 -3.93 -4.38 -6.70
CA PRO A 91 -2.79 -5.17 -6.28
C PRO A 91 -1.96 -4.29 -5.35
N ARG A 92 -1.53 -4.86 -4.23
CA ARG A 92 -0.61 -4.17 -3.34
C ARG A 92 0.62 -3.83 -4.16
N ARG A 93 0.88 -2.53 -4.40
CA ARG A 93 2.23 -2.11 -4.76
C ARG A 93 3.10 -2.57 -3.61
N GLU A 94 4.08 -3.43 -3.92
CA GLU A 94 4.96 -4.09 -2.95
C GLU A 94 5.75 -3.05 -2.15
N GLY A 95 5.08 -2.40 -1.21
CA GLY A 95 5.70 -1.66 -0.12
C GLY A 95 6.19 -2.68 0.90
N PRO A 96 7.26 -2.37 1.65
CA PRO A 96 7.97 -3.33 2.48
C PRO A 96 7.02 -4.06 3.46
N THR A 97 6.75 -5.34 3.19
CA THR A 97 5.78 -6.17 3.93
C THR A 97 6.42 -6.81 5.15
N THR A 98 7.73 -7.04 5.08
CA THR A 98 8.50 -7.71 6.12
C THR A 98 9.29 -6.69 6.96
N LEU A 99 9.63 -7.06 8.19
CA LEU A 99 10.54 -6.27 9.04
C LEU A 99 11.87 -6.00 8.31
N ALA A 100 12.36 -6.97 7.54
CA ALA A 100 13.56 -6.85 6.73
C ALA A 100 13.41 -5.78 5.63
N GLU A 101 12.26 -5.72 4.97
CA GLU A 101 12.02 -4.70 3.96
C GLU A 101 11.77 -3.32 4.57
N ARG A 102 11.11 -3.24 5.74
CA ARG A 102 10.94 -1.96 6.47
C ARG A 102 12.30 -1.43 6.92
N GLU A 103 13.16 -2.34 7.37
CA GLU A 103 14.53 -2.03 7.72
C GLU A 103 15.34 -1.60 6.49
N LYS A 104 15.15 -2.25 5.34
CA LYS A 104 15.74 -1.85 4.06
C LYS A 104 15.30 -0.43 3.68
N ASP A 105 14.01 -0.11 3.76
CA ASP A 105 13.49 1.23 3.44
C ASP A 105 14.05 2.29 4.40
N ALA A 106 14.07 2.02 5.70
CA ALA A 106 14.66 2.93 6.69
C ALA A 106 16.16 3.19 6.43
N ILE A 107 16.90 2.15 6.02
CA ILE A 107 18.30 2.26 5.62
C ILE A 107 18.46 3.09 4.35
N VAL A 108 17.62 2.86 3.34
CA VAL A 108 17.66 3.60 2.06
C VAL A 108 17.34 5.08 2.28
N ARG A 109 16.24 5.41 2.97
CA ARG A 109 15.90 6.79 3.30
C ARG A 109 17.02 7.50 4.07
N SER A 110 17.64 6.79 5.03
CA SER A 110 18.76 7.33 5.79
C SER A 110 20.04 7.46 4.96
N LEU A 111 20.22 6.64 3.92
CA LEU A 111 21.32 6.83 2.97
C LEU A 111 21.06 8.05 2.10
N GLU A 112 19.87 8.19 1.54
CA GLU A 112 19.51 9.33 0.68
C GLU A 112 19.62 10.67 1.42
N ALA A 113 19.08 10.76 2.64
CA ALA A 113 19.18 11.95 3.49
C ALA A 113 20.64 12.36 3.77
N HIS A 114 21.55 11.40 3.83
CA HIS A 114 22.98 11.62 4.08
C HIS A 114 23.84 11.54 2.81
N ASN A 115 23.24 11.70 1.61
CA ASN A 115 23.96 11.64 0.33
C ASN A 115 24.83 10.37 0.17
N TRP A 116 24.28 9.26 0.67
CA TRP A 116 24.88 7.92 0.71
C TRP A 116 26.21 7.85 1.46
N ARG A 117 26.42 8.71 2.46
CA ARG A 117 27.59 8.67 3.34
C ARG A 117 27.39 7.63 4.45
N LEU A 118 27.89 6.42 4.20
CA LEU A 118 27.71 5.26 5.10
C LEU A 118 28.11 5.52 6.56
N ALA A 119 29.15 6.32 6.81
CA ALA A 119 29.60 6.62 8.17
C ALA A 119 28.59 7.49 8.94
N GLU A 120 28.00 8.48 8.26
CA GLU A 120 26.99 9.35 8.84
C GLU A 120 25.67 8.61 8.99
N THR A 121 25.26 7.86 7.97
CA THR A 121 24.06 7.01 8.03
C THR A 121 24.14 5.95 9.13
N ALA A 122 25.29 5.27 9.31
CA ALA A 122 25.47 4.29 10.38
C ALA A 122 25.37 4.94 11.77
N LYS A 123 25.96 6.13 11.93
CA LYS A 123 25.87 6.92 13.17
C LYS A 123 24.44 7.34 13.47
N THR A 124 23.69 7.79 12.46
CA THR A 124 22.27 8.18 12.58
C THR A 124 21.38 6.98 12.91
N LEU A 125 21.65 5.82 12.30
CA LEU A 125 20.90 4.58 12.53
C LEU A 125 21.29 3.88 13.85
N GLY A 126 22.32 4.37 14.57
CA GLY A 126 22.79 3.75 15.82
C GLY A 126 23.42 2.37 15.64
N ILE A 127 23.87 2.02 14.44
CA ILE A 127 24.48 0.72 14.12
C ILE A 127 25.93 0.88 13.66
N SER A 128 26.75 -0.15 13.86
CA SER A 128 28.12 -0.15 13.34
C SER A 128 28.14 -0.14 11.80
N ARG A 129 29.14 0.51 11.21
CA ARG A 129 29.37 0.54 9.76
C ARG A 129 29.42 -0.86 9.14
N THR A 130 29.98 -1.85 9.86
CA THR A 130 30.04 -3.26 9.47
C THR A 130 28.66 -3.93 9.39
N THR A 131 27.76 -3.59 10.32
CA THR A 131 26.36 -4.07 10.33
C THR A 131 25.57 -3.46 9.19
N LEU A 132 25.72 -2.15 8.97
CA LEU A 132 25.11 -1.46 7.83
C LEU A 132 25.59 -2.08 6.50
N TRP A 133 26.89 -2.34 6.37
CA TRP A 133 27.47 -2.97 5.18
C TRP A 133 26.95 -4.39 4.94
N ARG A 134 26.87 -5.22 5.99
CA ARG A 134 26.32 -6.58 5.88
C ARG A 134 24.86 -6.57 5.43
N ARG A 135 24.05 -5.62 5.91
CA ARG A 135 22.66 -5.41 5.49
C ARG A 135 22.55 -4.93 4.05
N LEU A 136 23.38 -3.96 3.64
CA LEU A 136 23.40 -3.48 2.25
C LEU A 136 23.76 -4.60 1.27
N ARG A 137 24.74 -5.45 1.61
CA ARG A 137 25.10 -6.62 0.80
C ARG A 137 23.96 -7.64 0.75
N ALA A 138 23.28 -7.90 1.86
CA ALA A 138 22.12 -8.80 1.91
C ALA A 138 20.93 -8.28 1.10
N TYR A 139 20.75 -6.96 1.02
CA TYR A 139 19.66 -6.32 0.27
C TYR A 139 20.01 -5.98 -1.19
N GLY A 140 21.23 -6.28 -1.65
CA GLY A 140 21.69 -5.98 -3.01
C GLY A 140 21.76 -4.49 -3.33
N LEU A 141 21.83 -3.62 -2.33
CA LEU A 141 21.80 -2.17 -2.50
C LEU A 141 23.20 -1.62 -2.78
N HIS A 142 23.40 -1.06 -3.98
CA HIS A 142 24.63 -0.40 -4.40
C HIS A 142 24.38 1.05 -4.82
N ARG A 143 25.32 1.94 -4.47
CA ARG A 143 25.24 3.39 -4.66
C ARG A 143 25.08 3.84 -6.11
N ASP A 144 25.66 3.09 -7.03
CA ASP A 144 25.83 3.50 -8.43
C ASP A 144 26.41 2.29 -9.15
N GLY A 145 26.08 2.06 -10.42
CA GLY A 145 26.66 0.99 -11.26
C GLY A 145 28.17 1.17 -11.57
N ARG A 146 28.96 1.69 -10.63
CA ARG A 146 30.41 1.87 -10.75
C ARG A 146 31.14 0.97 -9.76
N THR A 147 31.65 -0.13 -10.32
CA THR A 147 32.73 -0.96 -9.78
C THR A 147 33.88 -0.12 -9.29
N LYS A 148 34.11 -0.08 -7.97
CA LYS A 148 35.48 -0.03 -7.41
C LYS A 148 35.55 -0.15 -5.89
N TRP A 149 35.09 -1.23 -5.25
CA TRP A 149 35.39 -1.40 -3.81
C TRP A 149 35.76 -2.85 -3.47
N ASP A 150 36.83 -3.32 -4.11
CA ASP A 150 37.86 -4.12 -3.46
C ASP A 150 38.88 -3.13 -2.85
N GLN A 151 39.49 -3.47 -1.72
CA GLN A 151 40.39 -2.67 -0.86
C GLN A 151 39.72 -2.07 0.38
N ALA A 152 39.58 -2.91 1.41
CA ALA A 152 40.30 -2.70 2.67
C ALA A 152 40.27 -4.01 3.45
N SER A 153 41.46 -4.58 3.65
CA SER A 153 41.78 -5.71 4.51
C SER A 153 41.26 -5.58 5.93
#